data_AF-A0A4Q8UIN6-F1
#
_entry.id   AF-A0A4Q8UIN6-F1
#
_cell.length_a   1.000
_cell.length_b   1.000
_cell.length_c   1.000
_cell.angle_alpha   90.00
_cell.angle_beta   90.00
_cell.angle_gamma   90.00
#
_symmetry.space_group_name_H-M   'P 1'
#
loop_
_entity.id
_entity.type
_entity.pdbx_description
1 polymer ?
#
loop_
_entity_poly.entity_id
_entity_poly.type
_entity_poly.pdbx_seq_one_letter_code
_entity_poly.pdbx_strand_id
1 'polypeptide(L)'
;MYEYLAYTAAVSGGFKEALQADKVSGAMLDSAGDIIEALLNGGPAEDLSDYKDAAIVIDLYISHLVKAGQLKIVHFNILKAIEDYLEDDELEWEKLAENGWTPEKRHIVLERAKGITDDSSWKTTVTKGLSTNDNQQFWEIKRAARYLDIDLWPTISKRINANPEDTMLWFDVMQLVTDKDISSIIELAEKTIPLLTISTGPANEMGLGEKYKYHQILDTILQDLGKFPGHGTRLIETGLQSPVIRNRVMAIRAIEDWGIQHTSDEILRVLETTSRLEPDQEIKEDMRRMLANVQSQ
;
A
#
# COMPACT_ATOMS: atom_id res chain seq x y z
N MET A 1 -0.53 12.32 7.65
CA MET A 1 -0.24 13.77 7.88
C MET A 1 -0.09 14.07 9.37
N TYR A 2 0.38 13.11 10.16
CA TYR A 2 0.84 13.35 11.53
C TYR A 2 2.36 13.50 11.58
N GLU A 3 3.06 13.12 10.51
CA GLU A 3 4.51 12.99 10.41
C GLU A 3 5.20 14.37 10.58
N TYR A 4 4.61 15.45 10.06
CA TYR A 4 5.12 16.82 10.25
C TYR A 4 5.06 17.35 11.69
N LEU A 5 4.20 16.77 12.53
CA LEU A 5 3.96 17.25 13.89
C LEU A 5 4.43 16.26 14.95
N ALA A 6 4.63 14.99 14.59
CA ALA A 6 4.93 13.91 15.50
C ALA A 6 6.21 14.20 16.32
N TYR A 7 7.29 14.61 15.66
CA TYR A 7 8.53 14.99 16.34
C TYR A 7 8.34 16.16 17.31
N THR A 8 7.67 17.22 16.85
CA THR A 8 7.40 18.39 17.70
C THR A 8 6.53 18.02 18.89
N ALA A 9 5.50 17.19 18.69
CA ALA A 9 4.64 16.70 19.75
C ALA A 9 5.40 15.80 20.73
N ALA A 10 6.30 14.94 20.25
CA ALA A 10 7.14 14.09 21.08
C ALA A 10 8.08 14.91 21.97
N VAL A 11 8.80 15.87 21.38
CA VAL A 11 9.81 16.68 22.07
C VAL A 11 9.19 17.75 22.97
N SER A 12 8.19 18.48 22.47
CA SER A 12 7.62 19.65 23.17
C SER A 12 6.43 19.29 24.06
N GLY A 13 5.77 18.16 23.81
CA GLY A 13 4.58 17.70 24.54
C GLY A 13 4.87 16.91 25.82
N GLY A 14 6.13 16.72 26.18
CA GLY A 14 6.52 15.92 27.36
C GLY A 14 6.18 14.45 27.23
N PHE A 15 6.37 13.88 26.02
CA PHE A 15 5.88 12.55 25.67
C PHE A 15 6.48 11.43 26.54
N LYS A 16 7.79 11.53 26.82
CA LYS A 16 8.48 10.61 27.73
C LYS A 16 7.94 10.69 29.15
N GLU A 17 7.79 11.91 29.69
CA GLU A 17 7.29 12.15 31.04
C GLU A 17 5.87 11.59 31.20
N ALA A 18 5.07 11.74 30.15
CA ALA A 18 3.74 11.17 30.06
C ALA A 18 3.73 9.64 30.22
N LEU A 19 4.64 8.93 29.54
CA LEU A 19 4.75 7.48 29.61
C LEU A 19 5.48 6.96 30.85
N GLN A 20 6.22 7.81 31.57
CA GLN A 20 6.87 7.44 32.84
C GLN A 20 5.88 7.27 34.01
N ALA A 21 4.64 7.73 33.87
CA ALA A 21 3.60 7.52 34.87
C ALA A 21 3.38 6.01 35.13
N ASP A 22 3.17 5.63 36.39
CA ASP A 22 2.92 4.22 36.78
C ASP A 22 1.69 3.62 36.07
N LYS A 23 0.69 4.49 35.80
CA LYS A 23 -0.52 4.15 35.07
C LYS A 23 -0.79 5.16 33.97
N VAL A 24 -0.96 4.66 32.76
CA VAL A 24 -1.36 5.43 31.57
C VAL A 24 -2.77 5.01 31.17
N SER A 25 -3.62 5.97 30.84
CA SER A 25 -5.00 5.68 30.41
C SER A 25 -5.02 5.06 29.02
N GLY A 26 -6.06 4.29 28.68
CA GLY A 26 -6.19 3.68 27.35
C GLY A 26 -6.16 4.71 26.21
N ALA A 27 -6.85 5.84 26.35
CA ALA A 27 -6.86 6.90 25.34
C ALA A 27 -5.48 7.56 25.17
N MET A 28 -4.74 7.69 26.26
CA MET A 28 -3.37 8.21 26.22
C MET A 28 -2.41 7.21 25.58
N LEU A 29 -2.62 5.91 25.80
CA LEU A 29 -1.85 4.86 25.15
C LEU A 29 -2.15 4.79 23.65
N ASP A 30 -3.40 4.95 23.23
CA ASP A 30 -3.76 5.07 21.82
C ASP A 30 -3.05 6.28 21.17
N SER A 31 -3.11 7.45 21.82
CA SER A 31 -2.45 8.67 21.31
C SER A 31 -0.92 8.54 21.26
N ALA A 32 -0.33 7.85 22.24
CA ALA A 32 1.10 7.54 22.22
C ALA A 32 1.46 6.64 21.03
N GLY A 33 0.60 5.68 20.73
CA GLY A 33 0.70 4.84 19.55
C GLY A 33 0.72 5.64 18.25
N ASP A 34 -0.22 6.58 18.09
CA ASP A 34 -0.29 7.45 16.90
C ASP A 34 1.00 8.26 16.68
N ILE A 35 1.61 8.77 17.77
CA ILE A 35 2.89 9.51 17.69
C ILE A 35 4.04 8.57 17.28
N ILE A 36 4.13 7.40 17.91
CA ILE A 36 5.18 6.42 17.61
C ILE A 36 5.07 5.96 16.15
N GLU A 37 3.87 5.64 15.69
CA GLU A 37 3.62 5.25 14.31
C GLU A 37 4.02 6.34 13.32
N ALA A 38 3.67 7.59 13.59
CA ALA A 38 4.03 8.71 12.73
C ALA A 38 5.55 8.93 12.68
N LEU A 39 6.28 8.70 13.79
CA LEU A 39 7.75 8.75 13.81
C LEU A 39 8.38 7.57 13.06
N LEU A 40 7.79 6.37 13.13
CA LEU A 40 8.26 5.18 12.43
C LEU A 40 8.08 5.27 10.91
N ASN A 41 6.95 5.84 10.46
CA ASN A 41 6.69 6.02 9.03
C ASN A 41 7.68 7.00 8.36
N GLY A 42 8.33 7.85 9.16
CA GLY A 42 9.21 8.91 8.66
C GLY A 42 8.46 9.99 7.87
N GLY A 43 9.21 10.97 7.38
CA GLY A 43 8.63 12.07 6.62
C GLY A 43 9.68 13.09 6.17
N PRO A 44 9.26 14.23 5.59
CA PRO A 44 10.18 15.30 5.21
C PRO A 44 10.73 16.08 6.42
N ALA A 45 10.28 15.75 7.63
CA ALA A 45 10.73 16.29 8.91
C ALA A 45 11.39 15.19 9.73
N GLU A 46 11.94 15.54 10.91
CA GLU A 46 12.62 14.62 11.82
C GLU A 46 11.77 13.40 12.19
N ASP A 47 12.42 12.25 12.31
CA ASP A 47 11.77 10.96 12.54
C ASP A 47 12.21 10.28 13.85
N LEU A 48 11.91 8.99 14.01
CA LEU A 48 12.28 8.23 15.21
C LEU A 48 13.81 8.19 15.44
N SER A 49 14.60 8.18 14.37
CA SER A 49 16.07 8.18 14.39
C SER A 49 16.63 9.47 14.98
N ASP A 50 15.95 10.59 14.80
CA ASP A 50 16.31 11.91 15.34
C ASP A 50 15.86 12.12 16.80
N TYR A 51 14.96 11.25 17.28
CA TYR A 51 14.35 11.40 18.60
C TYR A 51 15.20 10.75 19.69
N LYS A 52 15.90 11.57 20.47
CA LYS A 52 16.86 11.15 21.51
C LYS A 52 16.32 10.18 22.56
N ASP A 53 15.02 10.25 22.83
CA ASP A 53 14.35 9.41 23.83
C ASP A 53 13.62 8.20 23.21
N ALA A 54 13.81 7.92 21.92
CA ALA A 54 13.12 6.88 21.17
C ALA A 54 13.17 5.51 21.87
N ALA A 55 14.36 5.06 22.26
CA ALA A 55 14.55 3.76 22.92
C ALA A 55 13.80 3.65 24.26
N ILE A 56 13.70 4.75 25.01
CA ILE A 56 13.01 4.80 26.30
C ILE A 56 11.50 4.81 26.08
N VAL A 57 11.02 5.68 25.17
CA VAL A 57 9.60 5.84 24.88
C VAL A 57 9.00 4.55 24.34
N ILE A 58 9.67 3.88 23.40
CA ILE A 58 9.19 2.61 22.85
C ILE A 58 9.14 1.52 23.93
N ASP A 59 10.17 1.40 24.76
CA ASP A 59 10.18 0.42 25.85
C ASP A 59 9.10 0.70 26.91
N LEU A 60 8.85 1.97 27.24
CA LEU A 60 7.76 2.36 28.14
C LEU A 60 6.38 2.06 27.53
N TYR A 61 6.19 2.38 26.25
CA TYR A 61 4.96 2.09 25.52
C TYR A 61 4.64 0.58 25.53
N ILE A 62 5.60 -0.26 25.16
CA ILE A 62 5.46 -1.73 25.19
C ILE A 62 5.20 -2.20 26.63
N SER A 63 5.89 -1.63 27.63
CA SER A 63 5.66 -1.95 29.04
C SER A 63 4.23 -1.68 29.50
N HIS A 64 3.61 -0.61 29.01
CA HIS A 64 2.20 -0.32 29.29
C HIS A 64 1.26 -1.25 28.55
N LEU A 65 1.57 -1.63 27.30
CA LEU A 65 0.79 -2.61 26.55
C LEU A 65 0.80 -4.00 27.21
N VAL A 66 1.94 -4.46 27.72
CA VAL A 66 2.01 -5.74 28.47
C VAL A 66 1.09 -5.74 29.69
N LYS A 67 0.93 -4.59 30.35
CA LYS A 67 0.05 -4.43 31.52
C LYS A 67 -1.40 -4.14 31.12
N ALA A 68 -1.66 -3.80 29.86
CA ALA A 68 -2.99 -3.48 29.37
C ALA A 68 -3.80 -4.77 29.26
N GLY A 69 -4.93 -4.85 29.97
CA GLY A 69 -5.75 -6.05 29.98
C GLY A 69 -6.46 -6.35 28.65
N GLN A 70 -6.62 -5.35 27.77
CA GLN A 70 -7.24 -5.51 26.46
C GLN A 70 -6.51 -4.67 25.42
N LEU A 71 -5.96 -5.35 24.41
CA LEU A 71 -5.28 -4.73 23.28
C LEU A 71 -6.20 -4.61 22.07
N LYS A 72 -5.90 -3.62 21.24
CA LYS A 72 -6.57 -3.34 19.97
C LYS A 72 -5.67 -3.71 18.80
N ILE A 73 -6.27 -3.81 17.61
CA ILE A 73 -5.55 -4.15 16.37
C ILE A 73 -4.56 -3.06 15.98
N VAL A 74 -4.89 -1.79 16.26
CA VAL A 74 -3.93 -0.68 16.10
C VAL A 74 -2.67 -0.91 16.95
N HIS A 75 -2.80 -1.43 18.18
CA HIS A 75 -1.63 -1.73 19.02
C HIS A 75 -0.77 -2.85 18.41
N PHE A 76 -1.39 -3.89 17.85
CA PHE A 76 -0.68 -4.94 17.12
C PHE A 76 0.08 -4.38 15.91
N ASN A 77 -0.57 -3.54 15.09
CA ASN A 77 0.07 -2.92 13.92
C ASN A 77 1.27 -2.04 14.31
N ILE A 78 1.15 -1.25 15.38
CA ILE A 78 2.26 -0.43 15.89
C ILE A 78 3.41 -1.30 16.39
N LEU A 79 3.11 -2.38 17.12
CA LEU A 79 4.16 -3.31 17.59
C LEU A 79 4.88 -3.98 16.43
N LYS A 80 4.16 -4.41 15.39
CA LYS A 80 4.76 -4.95 14.17
C LYS A 80 5.62 -3.92 13.43
N ALA A 81 5.21 -2.66 13.37
CA ALA A 81 6.03 -1.58 12.81
C ALA A 81 7.30 -1.31 13.64
N ILE A 82 7.21 -1.41 14.97
CA ILE A 82 8.38 -1.35 15.86
C ILE A 82 9.32 -2.53 15.58
N GLU A 83 8.78 -3.75 15.42
CA GLU A 83 9.60 -4.91 15.07
C GLU A 83 10.32 -4.71 13.74
N ASP A 84 9.61 -4.28 12.68
CA ASP A 84 10.20 -4.02 11.37
C ASP A 84 11.36 -3.00 11.49
N TYR A 85 11.15 -1.89 12.21
CA TYR A 85 12.20 -0.88 12.46
C TYR A 85 13.38 -1.45 13.24
N LEU A 86 13.12 -2.27 14.26
CA LEU A 86 14.17 -2.89 15.06
C LEU A 86 14.86 -4.05 14.34
N GLU A 87 14.34 -4.55 13.24
CA GLU A 87 14.96 -5.60 12.42
C GLU A 87 15.62 -5.05 11.16
N ASP A 88 15.45 -3.77 10.87
CA ASP A 88 16.05 -3.10 9.73
C ASP A 88 17.58 -2.97 9.88
N ASP A 89 18.31 -3.77 9.10
CA ASP A 89 19.77 -3.77 9.08
C ASP A 89 20.37 -2.64 8.19
N GLU A 90 19.53 -1.87 7.49
CA GLU A 90 19.96 -0.70 6.71
C GLU A 90 20.15 0.56 7.59
N LEU A 91 19.61 0.56 8.81
CA LEU A 91 19.78 1.66 9.76
C LEU A 91 21.20 1.74 10.31
N GLU A 92 21.69 2.97 10.49
CA GLU A 92 23.01 3.25 11.08
C GLU A 92 23.01 3.05 12.61
N TRP A 93 22.91 1.80 13.07
CA TRP A 93 22.76 1.44 14.48
C TRP A 93 23.86 1.97 15.40
N GLU A 94 25.10 2.13 14.91
CA GLU A 94 26.16 2.73 15.72
C GLU A 94 25.85 4.19 16.08
N LYS A 95 25.21 4.96 15.19
CA LYS A 95 24.76 6.33 15.48
C LYS A 95 23.56 6.32 16.42
N LEU A 96 22.61 5.41 16.21
CA LEU A 96 21.41 5.29 17.04
C LEU A 96 21.70 4.87 18.48
N ALA A 97 22.87 4.28 18.75
CA ALA A 97 23.35 4.03 20.10
C ALA A 97 23.45 5.32 20.93
N GLU A 98 23.73 6.48 20.32
CA GLU A 98 23.71 7.78 20.99
C GLU A 98 22.30 8.17 21.47
N ASN A 99 21.27 7.64 20.82
CA ASN A 99 19.85 7.81 21.16
C ASN A 99 19.29 6.64 22.01
N GLY A 100 20.18 5.86 22.63
CA GLY A 100 19.83 4.81 23.59
C GLY A 100 19.59 3.43 22.97
N TRP A 101 19.76 3.25 21.66
CA TRP A 101 19.64 1.96 20.99
C TRP A 101 20.95 1.17 21.04
N THR A 102 21.36 0.72 22.23
CA THR A 102 22.45 -0.28 22.32
C THR A 102 21.98 -1.62 21.74
N PRO A 103 22.89 -2.50 21.29
CA PRO A 103 22.52 -3.83 20.80
C PRO A 103 21.66 -4.62 21.80
N GLU A 104 22.00 -4.54 23.09
CA GLU A 104 21.25 -5.20 24.16
C GLU A 104 19.84 -4.59 24.31
N LYS A 105 19.72 -3.26 24.26
CA LYS A 105 18.43 -2.58 24.35
C LYS A 105 17.54 -2.91 23.16
N ARG A 106 18.08 -2.88 21.93
CA ARG A 106 17.40 -3.29 20.69
C ARG A 106 16.84 -4.71 20.82
N HIS A 107 17.69 -5.66 21.23
CA HIS A 107 17.27 -7.06 21.41
C HIS A 107 16.17 -7.22 22.48
N ILE A 108 16.33 -6.61 23.66
CA ILE A 108 15.33 -6.71 24.74
C ILE A 108 13.98 -6.13 24.29
N VAL A 109 13.99 -4.98 23.64
CA VAL A 109 12.75 -4.32 23.20
C VAL A 109 12.06 -5.15 22.12
N LEU A 110 12.83 -5.69 21.17
CA LEU A 110 12.32 -6.55 20.10
C LEU A 110 11.65 -7.81 20.68
N GLU A 111 12.31 -8.52 21.58
CA GLU A 111 11.74 -9.73 22.22
C GLU A 111 10.46 -9.44 23.00
N ARG A 112 10.37 -8.25 23.63
CA ARG A 112 9.16 -7.83 24.34
C ARG A 112 8.01 -7.50 23.41
N ALA A 113 8.28 -6.88 22.25
CA ALA A 113 7.26 -6.64 21.23
C ALA A 113 6.73 -7.97 20.68
N LYS A 114 7.65 -8.89 20.32
CA LYS A 114 7.33 -10.25 19.85
C LYS A 114 6.51 -11.05 20.86
N GLY A 115 6.83 -10.93 22.16
CA GLY A 115 6.06 -11.56 23.22
C GLY A 115 4.56 -11.19 23.24
N ILE A 116 4.17 -10.08 22.62
CA ILE A 116 2.77 -9.67 22.43
C ILE A 116 2.25 -10.10 21.05
N THR A 117 3.02 -9.87 19.99
CA THR A 117 2.56 -10.04 18.59
C THR A 117 2.55 -11.50 18.15
N ASP A 118 3.37 -12.37 18.75
CA ASP A 118 3.41 -13.81 18.47
C ASP A 118 2.22 -14.58 19.09
N ASP A 119 1.32 -13.91 19.82
CA ASP A 119 0.11 -14.53 20.33
C ASP A 119 -0.82 -14.95 19.16
N SER A 120 -1.00 -16.26 19.03
CA SER A 120 -1.87 -16.89 18.02
C SER A 120 -3.33 -16.38 18.00
N SER A 121 -3.80 -15.77 19.09
CA SER A 121 -5.14 -15.17 19.17
C SER A 121 -5.31 -13.98 18.23
N TRP A 122 -4.22 -13.30 17.81
CA TRP A 122 -4.27 -12.21 16.83
C TRP A 122 -4.87 -12.67 15.50
N LYS A 123 -4.51 -13.86 15.01
CA LYS A 123 -5.10 -14.43 13.79
C LYS A 123 -6.61 -14.56 13.88
N THR A 124 -7.12 -14.99 15.03
CA THR A 124 -8.57 -15.09 15.29
C THR A 124 -9.22 -13.70 15.33
N THR A 125 -8.58 -12.75 16.00
CA THR A 125 -9.07 -11.37 16.16
C THR A 125 -9.16 -10.65 14.81
N VAL A 126 -8.10 -10.71 14.01
CA VAL A 126 -8.03 -10.12 12.66
C VAL A 126 -9.05 -10.78 11.73
N THR A 127 -9.15 -12.11 11.74
CA THR A 127 -10.14 -12.84 10.90
C THR A 127 -11.57 -12.41 11.22
N LYS A 128 -11.94 -12.23 12.50
CA LYS A 128 -13.26 -11.72 12.87
C LYS A 128 -13.48 -10.30 12.38
N GLY A 129 -12.46 -9.45 12.49
CA GLY A 129 -12.52 -8.05 12.09
C GLY A 129 -12.66 -7.82 10.58
N LEU A 130 -12.33 -8.80 9.72
CA LEU A 130 -12.53 -8.71 8.26
C LEU A 130 -13.98 -8.43 7.84
N SER A 131 -14.94 -8.71 8.72
CA SER A 131 -16.38 -8.46 8.52
C SER A 131 -16.83 -7.02 8.80
N THR A 132 -15.94 -6.12 9.26
CA THR A 132 -16.33 -4.75 9.65
C THR A 132 -16.78 -3.89 8.47
N ASN A 133 -17.89 -3.14 8.61
CA ASN A 133 -18.30 -2.19 7.56
C ASN A 133 -17.64 -0.81 7.72
N ASP A 134 -16.85 -0.60 8.77
CA ASP A 134 -16.11 0.62 8.99
C ASP A 134 -14.82 0.61 8.17
N ASN A 135 -14.66 1.58 7.26
CA ASN A 135 -13.52 1.64 6.35
C ASN A 135 -12.19 1.89 7.07
N GLN A 136 -12.19 2.69 8.14
CA GLN A 136 -10.98 2.97 8.93
C GLN A 136 -10.54 1.72 9.68
N GLN A 137 -11.48 1.04 10.35
CA GLN A 137 -11.18 -0.24 10.99
C GLN A 137 -10.76 -1.29 9.98
N PHE A 138 -11.38 -1.33 8.80
CA PHE A 138 -10.99 -2.29 7.76
C PHE A 138 -9.56 -2.05 7.27
N TRP A 139 -9.11 -0.80 7.23
CA TRP A 139 -7.71 -0.47 6.92
C TRP A 139 -6.74 -1.09 7.94
N GLU A 140 -7.00 -0.90 9.24
CA GLU A 140 -6.20 -1.52 10.32
C GLU A 140 -6.16 -3.05 10.21
N ILE A 141 -7.33 -3.65 9.92
CA ILE A 141 -7.47 -5.09 9.75
C ILE A 141 -6.62 -5.62 8.60
N LYS A 142 -6.67 -4.95 7.43
CA LYS A 142 -5.88 -5.38 6.26
C LYS A 142 -4.39 -5.35 6.57
N ARG A 143 -3.91 -4.31 7.25
CA ARG A 143 -2.50 -4.21 7.64
C ARG A 143 -2.10 -5.35 8.58
N ALA A 144 -2.91 -5.62 9.61
CA ALA A 144 -2.66 -6.72 10.53
C ALA A 144 -2.70 -8.09 9.83
N ALA A 145 -3.61 -8.26 8.87
CA ALA A 145 -3.73 -9.48 8.07
C ALA A 145 -2.47 -9.77 7.24
N ARG A 146 -1.79 -8.73 6.74
CA ARG A 146 -0.51 -8.89 6.02
C ARG A 146 0.57 -9.47 6.93
N TYR A 147 0.74 -8.94 8.14
CA TYR A 147 1.72 -9.45 9.10
C TYR A 147 1.44 -10.90 9.56
N LEU A 148 0.21 -11.38 9.39
CA LEU A 148 -0.24 -12.71 9.83
C LEU A 148 -0.44 -13.70 8.66
N ASP A 149 -0.04 -13.32 7.45
CA ASP A 149 -0.22 -14.08 6.21
C ASP A 149 -1.67 -14.59 6.05
N ILE A 150 -2.65 -13.72 6.33
CA ILE A 150 -4.07 -14.04 6.14
C ILE A 150 -4.46 -13.68 4.71
N ASP A 151 -5.02 -14.65 3.99
CA ASP A 151 -5.58 -14.42 2.65
C ASP A 151 -6.76 -13.44 2.71
N LEU A 152 -6.54 -12.27 2.12
CA LEU A 152 -7.51 -11.18 2.05
C LEU A 152 -8.43 -11.26 0.83
N TRP A 153 -8.08 -12.06 -0.19
CA TRP A 153 -8.77 -12.09 -1.47
C TRP A 153 -10.27 -12.41 -1.35
N PRO A 154 -10.71 -13.42 -0.57
CA PRO A 154 -12.14 -13.71 -0.41
C PRO A 154 -12.94 -12.53 0.20
N THR A 155 -12.30 -11.76 1.07
CA THR A 155 -12.95 -10.61 1.73
C THR A 155 -13.01 -9.41 0.78
N ILE A 156 -11.90 -9.08 0.13
CA ILE A 156 -11.83 -7.90 -0.74
C ILE A 156 -12.69 -8.11 -1.99
N SER A 157 -12.64 -9.29 -2.62
CA SER A 157 -13.49 -9.60 -3.79
C SER A 157 -14.98 -9.48 -3.47
N LYS A 158 -15.43 -9.91 -2.29
CA LYS A 158 -16.81 -9.71 -1.83
C LYS A 158 -17.17 -8.22 -1.69
N ARG A 159 -16.25 -7.40 -1.19
CA ARG A 159 -16.47 -5.95 -1.06
C ARG A 159 -16.49 -5.24 -2.40
N ILE A 160 -15.60 -5.59 -3.33
CA ILE A 160 -15.60 -5.07 -4.70
C ILE A 160 -16.92 -5.40 -5.39
N ASN A 161 -17.43 -6.63 -5.25
CA ASN A 161 -18.74 -6.98 -5.80
C ASN A 161 -19.90 -6.15 -5.21
N ALA A 162 -19.79 -5.72 -3.95
CA ALA A 162 -20.79 -4.89 -3.30
C ALA A 162 -20.66 -3.40 -3.66
N ASN A 163 -19.43 -2.91 -3.86
CA ASN A 163 -19.11 -1.54 -4.23
C ASN A 163 -18.00 -1.50 -5.29
N PRO A 164 -18.34 -1.73 -6.57
CA PRO A 164 -17.35 -1.88 -7.65
C PRO A 164 -16.57 -0.60 -7.96
N GLU A 165 -17.11 0.57 -7.60
CA GLU A 165 -16.53 1.88 -7.86
C GLU A 165 -15.51 2.31 -6.80
N ASP A 166 -15.26 1.49 -5.77
CA ASP A 166 -14.32 1.81 -4.70
C ASP A 166 -12.87 1.66 -5.19
N THR A 167 -12.28 2.77 -5.63
CA THR A 167 -10.90 2.81 -6.13
C THR A 167 -9.88 2.33 -5.09
N MET A 168 -10.14 2.50 -3.79
CA MET A 168 -9.21 2.09 -2.74
C MET A 168 -9.16 0.57 -2.61
N LEU A 169 -10.31 -0.12 -2.75
CA LEU A 169 -10.33 -1.59 -2.75
C LEU A 169 -9.53 -2.18 -3.92
N TRP A 170 -9.64 -1.58 -5.10
CA TRP A 170 -8.84 -2.01 -6.26
C TRP A 170 -7.35 -1.78 -6.06
N PHE A 171 -6.97 -0.65 -5.43
CA PHE A 171 -5.58 -0.40 -5.06
C PHE A 171 -5.06 -1.44 -4.07
N ASP A 172 -5.82 -1.77 -3.03
CA ASP A 172 -5.42 -2.80 -2.06
C ASP A 172 -5.19 -4.16 -2.71
N VAL A 173 -6.06 -4.57 -3.64
CA VAL A 173 -5.93 -5.85 -4.36
C VAL A 173 -4.67 -5.89 -5.19
N MET A 174 -4.39 -4.84 -5.96
CA MET A 174 -3.20 -4.79 -6.82
C MET A 174 -1.89 -4.68 -6.03
N GLN A 175 -1.94 -4.24 -4.78
CA GLN A 175 -0.78 -4.27 -3.88
C GLN A 175 -0.54 -5.65 -3.24
N LEU A 176 -1.55 -6.52 -3.25
CA LEU A 176 -1.52 -7.85 -2.62
C LEU A 176 -1.46 -9.00 -3.62
N VAL A 177 -1.64 -8.69 -4.90
CA VAL A 177 -1.72 -9.69 -5.96
C VAL A 177 -0.42 -10.49 -6.08
N THR A 178 -0.58 -11.81 -6.14
CA THR A 178 0.47 -12.74 -6.55
C THR A 178 0.16 -13.32 -7.93
N ASP A 179 1.11 -14.03 -8.53
CA ASP A 179 0.90 -14.77 -9.78
C ASP A 179 -0.28 -15.76 -9.71
N LYS A 180 -0.63 -16.23 -8.50
CA LYS A 180 -1.76 -17.15 -8.30
C LYS A 180 -3.11 -16.43 -8.35
N ASP A 181 -3.13 -15.14 -8.01
CA ASP A 181 -4.37 -14.37 -7.81
C ASP A 181 -4.73 -13.54 -9.03
N ILE A 182 -3.72 -13.12 -9.83
CA ILE A 182 -3.90 -12.16 -10.93
C ILE A 182 -5.02 -12.56 -11.90
N SER A 183 -5.11 -13.84 -12.27
CA SER A 183 -6.16 -14.31 -13.18
C SER A 183 -7.57 -14.03 -12.65
N SER A 184 -7.82 -14.25 -11.36
CA SER A 184 -9.13 -13.97 -10.74
C SER A 184 -9.41 -12.48 -10.61
N ILE A 185 -8.37 -11.66 -10.38
CA ILE A 185 -8.48 -10.20 -10.30
C ILE A 185 -8.84 -9.61 -11.65
N ILE A 186 -8.17 -10.06 -12.72
CA ILE A 186 -8.45 -9.64 -14.09
C ILE A 186 -9.86 -10.05 -14.50
N GLU A 187 -10.28 -11.29 -14.19
CA GLU A 187 -11.65 -11.73 -14.47
C GLU A 187 -12.69 -10.87 -13.76
N LEU A 188 -12.44 -10.49 -12.51
CA LEU A 188 -13.32 -9.58 -11.77
C LEU A 188 -13.33 -8.18 -12.41
N ALA A 189 -12.16 -7.63 -12.73
CA ALA A 189 -12.04 -6.32 -13.36
C ALA A 189 -12.79 -6.24 -14.70
N GLU A 190 -12.64 -7.26 -15.56
CA GLU A 190 -13.32 -7.31 -16.85
C GLU A 190 -14.85 -7.45 -16.74
N LYS A 191 -15.35 -8.03 -15.64
CA LYS A 191 -16.79 -8.12 -15.35
C LYS A 191 -17.35 -6.83 -14.74
N THR A 192 -16.53 -6.14 -13.97
CA THR A 192 -16.94 -4.98 -13.19
C THR A 192 -16.79 -3.67 -13.93
N ILE A 193 -15.69 -3.48 -14.65
CA ILE A 193 -15.37 -2.23 -15.35
C ILE A 193 -16.15 -2.21 -16.68
N PRO A 194 -16.88 -1.13 -17.00
CA PRO A 194 -17.57 -0.99 -18.28
C PRO A 194 -16.57 -0.64 -19.39
N LEU A 195 -15.69 -1.58 -19.75
CA LEU A 195 -14.53 -1.38 -20.64
C LEU A 195 -14.91 -0.71 -21.97
N LEU A 196 -16.01 -1.15 -22.60
CA LEU A 196 -16.50 -0.57 -23.85
C LEU A 196 -16.96 0.89 -23.71
N THR A 197 -17.44 1.28 -22.53
CA THR A 197 -17.92 2.65 -22.27
C THR A 197 -16.76 3.61 -22.04
N ILE A 198 -15.67 3.13 -21.46
CA ILE A 198 -14.49 3.96 -21.15
C ILE A 198 -13.44 3.96 -22.28
N SER A 199 -13.56 3.04 -23.25
CA SER A 199 -12.75 2.98 -24.47
C SER A 199 -13.33 3.87 -25.58
N THR A 200 -13.25 5.20 -25.41
CA THR A 200 -13.83 6.17 -26.37
C THR A 200 -12.83 6.78 -27.35
N GLY A 201 -11.56 6.38 -27.26
CA GLY A 201 -10.45 6.83 -28.09
C GLY A 201 -9.55 7.85 -27.38
N PRO A 202 -8.29 7.99 -27.83
CA PRO A 202 -7.33 8.92 -27.24
C PRO A 202 -7.80 10.38 -27.24
N ALA A 203 -7.64 11.04 -26.10
CA ALA A 203 -7.92 12.45 -25.88
C ALA A 203 -6.97 12.99 -24.78
N ASN A 204 -7.07 14.28 -24.45
CA ASN A 204 -6.21 14.90 -23.43
C ASN A 204 -6.91 15.02 -22.07
N GLU A 205 -7.71 14.02 -21.69
CA GLU A 205 -8.43 14.05 -20.41
C GLU A 205 -7.50 13.75 -19.23
N MET A 206 -7.69 14.49 -18.14
CA MET A 206 -6.88 14.35 -16.92
C MET A 206 -7.34 13.19 -16.01
N GLY A 207 -8.54 12.62 -16.22
CA GLY A 207 -9.04 11.52 -15.41
C GLY A 207 -9.52 11.91 -14.00
N LEU A 208 -9.88 13.18 -13.78
CA LEU A 208 -10.24 13.71 -12.46
C LEU A 208 -11.75 13.84 -12.24
N GLY A 209 -12.21 13.38 -11.08
CA GLY A 209 -13.60 13.48 -10.64
C GLY A 209 -14.44 12.23 -10.92
N GLU A 210 -15.67 12.24 -10.41
CA GLU A 210 -16.58 11.09 -10.35
C GLU A 210 -16.79 10.36 -11.68
N LYS A 211 -16.90 11.09 -12.80
CA LYS A 211 -17.11 10.49 -14.12
C LYS A 211 -15.93 9.62 -14.60
N TYR A 212 -14.76 9.73 -13.97
CA TYR A 212 -13.58 8.95 -14.32
C TYR A 212 -13.25 7.82 -13.33
N LYS A 213 -14.13 7.49 -12.38
CA LYS A 213 -13.89 6.40 -11.41
C LYS A 213 -13.40 5.10 -12.04
N TYR A 214 -14.06 4.65 -13.11
CA TYR A 214 -13.64 3.43 -13.82
C TYR A 214 -12.31 3.58 -14.57
N HIS A 215 -11.95 4.80 -14.99
CA HIS A 215 -10.61 5.07 -15.53
C HIS A 215 -9.55 5.05 -14.43
N GLN A 216 -9.87 5.51 -13.22
CA GLN A 216 -8.97 5.45 -12.06
C GLN A 216 -8.77 4.00 -11.58
N ILE A 217 -9.83 3.20 -11.60
CA ILE A 217 -9.73 1.75 -11.32
C ILE A 217 -8.85 1.08 -12.39
N LEU A 218 -9.10 1.36 -13.67
CA LEU A 218 -8.27 0.84 -14.75
C LEU A 218 -6.81 1.28 -14.60
N ASP A 219 -6.57 2.54 -14.23
CA ASP A 219 -5.23 3.08 -13.97
C ASP A 219 -4.46 2.26 -12.94
N THR A 220 -5.09 2.03 -11.78
CA THR A 220 -4.55 1.23 -10.68
C THR A 220 -4.16 -0.17 -11.14
N ILE A 221 -4.99 -0.82 -11.95
CA ILE A 221 -4.70 -2.17 -12.46
C ILE A 221 -3.54 -2.12 -13.45
N LEU A 222 -3.60 -1.22 -14.44
CA LEU A 222 -2.58 -1.10 -15.47
C LEU A 222 -1.19 -0.80 -14.89
N GLN A 223 -1.13 0.02 -13.84
CA GLN A 223 0.12 0.41 -13.18
C GLN A 223 0.92 -0.80 -12.67
N ASP A 224 0.26 -1.84 -12.17
CA ASP A 224 0.90 -3.04 -11.64
C ASP A 224 0.92 -4.21 -12.64
N LEU A 225 0.20 -4.07 -13.77
CA LEU A 225 0.01 -5.15 -14.75
C LEU A 225 1.30 -5.56 -15.47
N GLY A 226 2.30 -4.66 -15.55
CA GLY A 226 3.64 -4.97 -16.09
C GLY A 226 4.34 -6.14 -15.40
N LYS A 227 3.99 -6.44 -14.14
CA LYS A 227 4.51 -7.59 -13.38
C LYS A 227 3.95 -8.95 -13.86
N PHE A 228 2.89 -8.95 -14.67
CA PHE A 228 2.14 -10.14 -15.05
C PHE A 228 1.99 -10.30 -16.56
N PRO A 229 3.08 -10.63 -17.29
CA PRO A 229 3.03 -10.83 -18.74
C PRO A 229 1.91 -11.78 -19.19
N GLY A 230 1.21 -11.39 -20.24
CA GLY A 230 0.12 -12.17 -20.84
C GLY A 230 -1.24 -12.12 -20.13
N HIS A 231 -1.38 -11.34 -19.05
CA HIS A 231 -2.66 -11.17 -18.35
C HIS A 231 -3.34 -9.85 -18.67
N GLY A 232 -4.67 -9.82 -18.75
CA GLY A 232 -5.40 -8.55 -18.86
C GLY A 232 -5.33 -7.88 -20.23
N THR A 233 -5.22 -8.64 -21.32
CA THR A 233 -5.22 -8.13 -22.70
C THR A 233 -6.30 -7.09 -22.94
N ARG A 234 -7.54 -7.35 -22.54
CA ARG A 234 -8.66 -6.42 -22.75
C ARG A 234 -8.53 -5.14 -21.92
N LEU A 235 -7.89 -5.21 -20.75
CA LEU A 235 -7.60 -4.03 -19.93
C LEU A 235 -6.53 -3.16 -20.58
N ILE A 236 -5.46 -3.77 -21.12
CA ILE A 236 -4.42 -3.07 -21.89
C ILE A 236 -5.03 -2.38 -23.10
N GLU A 237 -5.83 -3.09 -23.90
CA GLU A 237 -6.50 -2.53 -25.08
C GLU A 237 -7.39 -1.34 -24.70
N THR A 238 -8.17 -1.48 -23.63
CA THR A 238 -9.02 -0.41 -23.10
C THR A 238 -8.17 0.78 -22.63
N GLY A 239 -7.04 0.51 -21.98
CA GLY A 239 -6.08 1.52 -21.54
C GLY A 239 -5.51 2.33 -22.68
N LEU A 240 -5.05 1.66 -23.76
CA LEU A 240 -4.55 2.30 -24.98
C LEU A 240 -5.62 3.16 -25.67
N GLN A 241 -6.88 2.74 -25.62
CA GLN A 241 -8.00 3.45 -26.24
C GLN A 241 -8.70 4.43 -25.28
N SER A 242 -8.16 4.65 -24.08
CA SER A 242 -8.76 5.55 -23.09
C SER A 242 -8.59 7.01 -23.50
N PRO A 243 -9.59 7.88 -23.28
CA PRO A 243 -9.44 9.32 -23.42
C PRO A 243 -8.51 9.91 -22.35
N VAL A 244 -8.24 9.18 -21.25
CA VAL A 244 -7.39 9.63 -20.15
C VAL A 244 -5.92 9.36 -20.48
N ILE A 245 -5.10 10.41 -20.46
CA ILE A 245 -3.66 10.34 -20.76
C ILE A 245 -2.97 9.26 -19.92
N ARG A 246 -3.20 9.28 -18.60
CA ARG A 246 -2.51 8.40 -17.66
C ARG A 246 -2.78 6.91 -17.93
N ASN A 247 -4.01 6.54 -18.31
CA ASN A 247 -4.32 5.16 -18.68
C ASN A 247 -3.52 4.70 -19.90
N ARG A 248 -3.37 5.55 -20.93
CA ARG A 248 -2.57 5.21 -22.11
C ARG A 248 -1.10 5.03 -21.74
N VAL A 249 -0.56 5.92 -20.92
CA VAL A 249 0.82 5.82 -20.41
C VAL A 249 1.03 4.52 -19.60
N MET A 250 0.11 4.17 -18.69
CA MET A 250 0.24 2.94 -17.90
C MET A 250 0.12 1.68 -18.78
N ALA A 251 -0.76 1.69 -19.78
CA ALA A 251 -0.87 0.57 -20.72
C ALA A 251 0.41 0.39 -21.55
N ILE A 252 1.02 1.48 -22.03
CA ILE A 252 2.31 1.43 -22.73
C ILE A 252 3.38 0.85 -21.81
N ARG A 253 3.52 1.35 -20.58
CA ARG A 253 4.53 0.86 -19.62
C ARG A 253 4.36 -0.63 -19.32
N ALA A 254 3.13 -1.09 -19.13
CA ALA A 254 2.88 -2.52 -18.92
C ALA A 254 3.34 -3.37 -20.12
N ILE A 255 3.14 -2.89 -21.35
CA ILE A 255 3.65 -3.58 -22.57
C ILE A 255 5.18 -3.54 -22.62
N GLU A 256 5.81 -2.43 -22.24
CA GLU A 256 7.28 -2.32 -22.16
C GLU A 256 7.86 -3.33 -21.16
N ASP A 257 7.27 -3.42 -19.97
CA ASP A 257 7.68 -4.34 -18.91
C ASP A 257 7.50 -5.81 -19.33
N TRP A 258 6.44 -6.13 -20.06
CA TRP A 258 6.22 -7.47 -20.61
C TRP A 258 7.24 -7.83 -21.68
N GLY A 259 7.67 -6.85 -22.47
CA GLY A 259 8.40 -7.10 -23.71
C GLY A 259 7.48 -7.61 -24.84
N ILE A 260 7.90 -7.29 -26.06
CA ILE A 260 7.13 -7.56 -27.28
C ILE A 260 6.81 -9.06 -27.45
N GLN A 261 7.75 -9.94 -27.09
CA GLN A 261 7.58 -11.38 -27.21
C GLN A 261 6.46 -11.96 -26.32
N HIS A 262 6.02 -11.21 -25.30
CA HIS A 262 4.91 -11.58 -24.41
C HIS A 262 3.65 -10.74 -24.67
N THR A 263 3.67 -9.89 -25.70
CA THR A 263 2.55 -9.03 -26.09
C THR A 263 1.77 -9.70 -27.22
N SER A 264 0.43 -9.77 -27.09
CA SER A 264 -0.39 -10.41 -28.11
C SER A 264 -0.55 -9.55 -29.36
N ASP A 265 -0.80 -10.19 -30.51
CA ASP A 265 -1.02 -9.49 -31.78
C ASP A 265 -2.22 -8.54 -31.72
N GLU A 266 -3.23 -8.84 -30.88
CA GLU A 266 -4.38 -7.98 -30.64
C GLU A 266 -3.94 -6.62 -30.05
N ILE A 267 -3.11 -6.65 -29.00
CA ILE A 267 -2.57 -5.44 -28.38
C ILE A 267 -1.76 -4.64 -29.40
N LEU A 268 -0.91 -5.30 -30.18
CA LEU A 268 -0.08 -4.64 -31.20
C LEU A 268 -0.94 -3.95 -32.28
N ARG A 269 -2.04 -4.58 -32.72
CA ARG A 269 -2.99 -3.96 -33.67
C ARG A 269 -3.69 -2.74 -33.08
N VAL A 270 -4.09 -2.82 -31.80
CA VAL A 270 -4.68 -1.68 -31.08
C VAL A 270 -3.67 -0.56 -30.94
N LEU A 271 -2.45 -0.87 -30.51
CA LEU A 271 -1.34 0.09 -30.38
C LEU A 271 -1.05 0.80 -31.71
N GLU A 272 -1.00 0.07 -32.83
CA GLU A 272 -0.81 0.65 -34.15
C GLU A 272 -1.92 1.64 -34.50
N THR A 273 -3.19 1.23 -34.30
CA THR A 273 -4.35 2.09 -34.60
C THR A 273 -4.35 3.33 -33.72
N THR A 274 -4.12 3.15 -32.42
CA THR A 274 -4.07 4.22 -31.42
C THR A 274 -2.94 5.21 -31.73
N SER A 275 -1.75 4.74 -32.12
CA SER A 275 -0.60 5.61 -32.47
C SER A 275 -0.89 6.58 -33.62
N ARG A 276 -1.83 6.24 -34.51
CA ARG A 276 -2.23 7.12 -35.62
C ARG A 276 -3.15 8.24 -35.13
N LEU A 277 -4.00 7.93 -34.14
CA LEU A 277 -5.03 8.81 -33.58
C LEU A 277 -4.55 9.62 -32.36
N GLU A 278 -3.44 9.22 -31.74
CA GLU A 278 -2.92 9.84 -30.52
C GLU A 278 -2.70 11.36 -30.70
N PRO A 279 -3.39 12.19 -29.88
CA PRO A 279 -3.24 13.64 -29.90
C PRO A 279 -2.00 14.14 -29.15
N ASP A 280 -1.49 13.38 -28.17
CA ASP A 280 -0.29 13.74 -27.43
C ASP A 280 0.98 13.30 -28.18
N GLN A 281 1.87 14.23 -28.49
CA GLN A 281 3.01 13.96 -29.34
C GLN A 281 4.06 13.04 -28.69
N GLU A 282 4.25 13.15 -27.37
CA GLU A 282 5.23 12.34 -26.64
C GLU A 282 4.76 10.88 -26.59
N ILE A 283 3.50 10.67 -26.20
CA ILE A 283 2.87 9.35 -26.15
C ILE A 283 2.87 8.70 -27.54
N LYS A 284 2.58 9.47 -28.58
CA LYS A 284 2.60 9.00 -29.97
C LYS A 284 3.97 8.50 -30.41
N GLU A 285 5.03 9.20 -30.01
CA GLU A 285 6.40 8.82 -30.30
C GLU A 285 6.80 7.55 -29.55
N ASP A 286 6.38 7.39 -28.30
CA ASP A 286 6.61 6.17 -27.52
C ASP A 286 5.92 4.95 -28.14
N MET A 287 4.63 5.08 -28.51
CA MET A 287 3.90 4.00 -29.22
C MET A 287 4.60 3.59 -30.52
N ARG A 288 5.09 4.56 -31.30
CA ARG A 288 5.80 4.29 -32.57
C ARG A 288 7.16 3.63 -32.35
N ARG A 289 7.89 4.05 -31.32
CA ARG A 289 9.18 3.44 -30.94
C ARG A 289 8.99 1.97 -30.59
N MET A 290 7.95 1.66 -29.81
CA MET A 290 7.58 0.30 -29.45
C MET A 290 7.26 -0.54 -30.69
N LEU A 291 6.45 -0.04 -31.62
CA LEU A 291 6.10 -0.74 -32.86
C LEU A 291 7.31 -0.97 -33.79
N ALA A 292 8.27 -0.06 -33.84
CA ALA A 292 9.49 -0.22 -34.64
C ALA A 292 10.38 -1.37 -34.11
N ASN A 293 10.40 -1.58 -32.78
CA ASN A 293 11.11 -2.68 -32.17
C ASN A 293 10.51 -4.04 -32.54
N VAL A 294 9.19 -4.12 -32.76
CA VAL A 294 8.50 -5.34 -33.22
C VAL A 294 8.96 -5.73 -34.63
N GLN A 295 9.12 -4.74 -35.52
CA GLN A 295 9.52 -4.97 -36.92
C GLN A 295 10.99 -5.34 -37.10
N SER A 296 11.80 -5.19 -36.05
CA SER A 296 13.25 -5.44 -36.06
C SER A 296 13.63 -6.82 -35.48
N GLN A 297 12.66 -7.59 -35.00
CA GLN A 297 12.80 -8.97 -34.50
C GLN A 297 12.35 -9.97 -35.56
#